data_AF-A0A4R5F3S6-F1
#
_entry.id   AF-A0A4R5F3S6-F1
#
_cell.length_a   1.000
_cell.length_b   1.000
_cell.length_c   1.000
_cell.angle_alpha   90.00
_cell.angle_beta   90.00
_cell.angle_gamma   90.00
#
_symmetry.space_group_name_H-M   'P 1'
#
loop_
_entity.id
_entity.type
_entity.pdbx_description
1 polymer ?
#
loop_
_entity_poly.entity_id
_entity_poly.type
_entity_poly.pdbx_seq_one_letter_code
_entity_poly.pdbx_strand_id
1 'polypeptide(L)'
;MANKSAKKFNVGNPQGQLDKLKLDNDKYKVGVKGLSFYDIREMKPVFAFDYLSLNQTELCYDCNKLTSDDYLGFLTALKTNSQFTYNQLRTTPNFRFHPIDFEKDKLSIKRKDFKKALTYKPDELADEELPTLYQFDLHYKQKSRACGFLYKGIFYLVWFDKNHIIYPGSK
;
A
#
# COMPACT_ATOMS: atom_id res chain seq x y z
N MET A 1 -11.76 -30.62 -31.44
CA MET A 1 -11.20 -30.06 -30.19
C MET A 1 -11.22 -28.54 -30.30
N ALA A 2 -12.01 -27.85 -29.46
CA ALA A 2 -12.16 -26.41 -29.54
C ALA A 2 -11.00 -25.70 -28.83
N ASN A 3 -10.24 -24.90 -29.57
CA ASN A 3 -9.18 -24.06 -29.04
C ASN A 3 -9.80 -22.95 -28.18
N LYS A 4 -9.70 -23.07 -26.84
CA LYS A 4 -10.08 -22.01 -25.92
C LYS A 4 -9.12 -20.84 -26.12
N SER A 5 -9.58 -19.78 -26.77
CA SER A 5 -8.82 -18.54 -26.87
C SER A 5 -8.55 -18.00 -25.46
N ALA A 6 -7.27 -17.82 -25.12
CA ALA A 6 -6.87 -17.20 -23.88
C ALA A 6 -7.47 -15.79 -23.82
N LYS A 7 -8.26 -15.49 -22.78
CA LYS A 7 -8.77 -14.13 -22.54
C LYS A 7 -7.57 -13.18 -22.49
N LYS A 8 -7.38 -12.36 -23.53
CA LYS A 8 -6.41 -11.27 -23.51
C LYS A 8 -6.83 -10.30 -22.40
N PHE A 9 -5.99 -10.17 -21.39
CA PHE A 9 -6.18 -9.16 -20.34
C PHE A 9 -6.06 -7.79 -20.99
N ASN A 10 -7.12 -6.99 -20.92
CA ASN A 10 -7.07 -5.61 -21.34
C ASN A 10 -6.36 -4.81 -20.24
N VAL A 11 -5.04 -4.59 -20.40
CA VAL A 11 -4.26 -3.76 -19.49
C VAL A 11 -4.33 -2.33 -20.03
N GLY A 12 -4.99 -1.44 -19.31
CA GLY A 12 -5.08 -0.03 -19.70
C GLY A 12 -3.69 0.61 -19.84
N ASN A 13 -3.54 1.58 -20.74
CA ASN A 13 -2.29 2.31 -20.96
C ASN A 13 -1.82 2.98 -19.65
N PRO A 14 -0.69 2.56 -19.05
CA PRO A 14 -0.19 3.15 -17.81
C PRO A 14 0.13 4.64 -17.95
N GLN A 15 0.65 5.06 -19.10
CA GLN A 15 1.03 6.46 -19.33
C GLN A 15 -0.18 7.39 -19.28
N GLY A 16 -1.28 7.02 -19.96
CA GLY A 16 -2.50 7.82 -19.94
C GLY A 16 -3.20 7.88 -18.57
N GLN A 17 -2.86 6.97 -17.64
CA GLN A 17 -3.29 7.09 -16.24
C GLN A 17 -2.38 8.05 -15.47
N LEU A 18 -1.06 7.96 -15.67
CA LEU A 18 -0.07 8.87 -15.07
C LEU A 18 -0.28 10.32 -15.51
N ASP A 19 -0.55 10.56 -16.79
CA ASP A 19 -0.74 11.91 -17.36
C ASP A 19 -1.98 12.60 -16.75
N LYS A 20 -3.02 11.83 -16.41
CA LYS A 20 -4.23 12.34 -15.73
C LYS A 20 -3.98 12.73 -14.28
N LEU A 21 -2.95 12.19 -13.65
CA LEU A 21 -2.64 12.45 -12.24
C LEU A 21 -2.03 13.83 -12.01
N LYS A 22 -1.74 14.63 -13.06
CA LYS A 22 -1.02 15.92 -12.97
C LYS A 22 0.10 15.84 -11.93
N LEU A 23 0.90 14.77 -12.03
CA LEU A 23 2.09 14.58 -11.23
C LEU A 23 3.16 15.52 -11.77
N ASP A 24 3.03 16.82 -11.49
CA ASP A 24 4.22 17.66 -11.44
C ASP A 24 5.20 16.90 -10.54
N ASN A 25 6.37 16.55 -11.08
CA ASN A 25 7.39 15.56 -10.66
C ASN A 25 7.87 15.57 -9.19
N ASP A 26 7.13 16.13 -8.24
CA ASP A 26 7.36 16.04 -6.82
C ASP A 26 6.92 14.67 -6.29
N LYS A 27 7.86 13.71 -6.27
CA LYS A 27 7.83 12.56 -5.35
C LYS A 27 7.53 13.05 -3.92
N TYR A 28 6.97 12.16 -3.08
CA TYR A 28 6.75 12.48 -1.66
C TYR A 28 8.02 13.06 -1.02
N LYS A 29 7.87 14.22 -0.38
CA LYS A 29 8.87 14.88 0.45
C LYS A 29 8.40 14.76 1.89
N VAL A 30 9.30 14.28 2.76
CA VAL A 30 9.03 14.12 4.19
C VAL A 30 8.52 15.44 4.78
N GLY A 31 7.47 15.38 5.60
CA GLY A 31 6.81 16.55 6.20
C GLY A 31 5.80 17.28 5.31
N VAL A 32 5.75 16.98 4.01
CA VAL A 32 4.75 17.58 3.11
C VAL A 32 3.43 16.82 3.20
N LYS A 33 2.36 17.54 3.57
CA LYS A 33 1.00 16.97 3.59
C LYS A 33 0.53 16.67 2.18
N GLY A 34 -0.05 15.49 2.00
CA GLY A 34 -0.73 15.10 0.77
C GLY A 34 -2.09 15.77 0.61
N LEU A 35 -2.75 15.46 -0.50
CA LEU A 35 -4.17 15.79 -0.72
C LEU A 35 -5.04 15.02 0.28
N SER A 36 -6.22 15.56 0.60
CA SER A 36 -7.14 14.87 1.49
C SER A 36 -7.69 13.61 0.83
N PHE A 37 -8.18 12.65 1.63
CA PHE A 37 -8.86 11.48 1.08
C PHE A 37 -10.04 11.88 0.17
N TYR A 38 -10.78 12.94 0.53
CA TYR A 38 -11.91 13.42 -0.25
C TYR A 38 -11.51 13.85 -1.67
N ASP A 39 -10.35 14.48 -1.81
CA ASP A 39 -9.84 14.95 -3.10
C ASP A 39 -9.42 13.79 -4.01
N ILE A 40 -8.92 12.70 -3.41
CA ILE A 40 -8.40 11.56 -4.18
C ILE A 40 -9.38 10.40 -4.29
N ARG A 41 -10.56 10.46 -3.67
CA ARG A 41 -11.43 9.28 -3.47
C ARG A 41 -11.88 8.61 -4.79
N GLU A 42 -11.99 9.38 -5.87
CA GLU A 42 -12.38 8.88 -7.20
C GLU A 42 -11.18 8.46 -8.07
N MET A 43 -9.97 8.64 -7.57
CA MET A 43 -8.75 8.19 -8.24
C MET A 43 -8.54 6.69 -8.02
N LYS A 44 -7.94 6.03 -9.00
CA LYS A 44 -7.44 4.65 -8.86
C LYS A 44 -6.02 4.68 -8.32
N PRO A 45 -5.63 3.74 -7.44
CA PRO A 45 -4.31 3.77 -6.85
C PRO A 45 -3.23 3.46 -7.89
N VAL A 46 -2.17 4.25 -7.84
CA VAL A 46 -0.86 3.92 -8.40
C VAL A 46 0.03 3.51 -7.23
N PHE A 47 0.65 2.35 -7.32
CA PHE A 47 1.52 1.82 -6.26
C PHE A 47 2.98 2.20 -6.53
N ALA A 48 3.62 2.79 -5.53
CA ALA A 48 5.03 3.14 -5.56
C ALA A 48 5.81 2.33 -4.52
N PHE A 49 7.06 2.02 -4.83
CA PHE A 49 7.91 1.09 -4.08
C PHE A 49 9.13 1.79 -3.45
N ASP A 50 9.11 3.12 -3.38
CA ASP A 50 10.25 3.91 -2.93
C ASP A 50 10.57 3.79 -1.44
N TYR A 51 9.60 3.33 -0.64
CA TYR A 51 9.67 3.29 0.83
C TYR A 51 9.49 1.88 1.40
N LEU A 52 9.78 0.84 0.61
CA LEU A 52 9.71 -0.52 1.10
C LEU A 52 10.65 -0.71 2.29
N SER A 53 10.16 -1.37 3.33
CA SER A 53 10.97 -1.92 4.38
C SER A 53 11.71 -3.17 3.86
N LEU A 54 13.06 -3.13 3.91
CA LEU A 54 13.97 -4.14 3.36
C LEU A 54 15.01 -4.63 4.39
N ASN A 55 14.62 -4.75 5.66
CA ASN A 55 15.51 -5.13 6.76
C ASN A 55 15.29 -6.57 7.23
N GLN A 56 14.86 -7.47 6.32
CA GLN A 56 14.73 -8.92 6.57
C GLN A 56 13.78 -9.29 7.74
N THR A 57 12.94 -8.37 8.22
CA THR A 57 11.93 -8.65 9.25
C THR A 57 10.68 -9.29 8.62
N GLU A 58 9.76 -9.80 9.44
CA GLU A 58 8.53 -10.43 8.95
C GLU A 58 7.54 -9.47 8.25
N LEU A 59 7.79 -8.16 8.32
CA LEU A 59 7.02 -7.11 7.63
C LEU A 59 7.73 -6.57 6.39
N CYS A 60 8.91 -7.10 6.06
CA CYS A 60 9.74 -6.64 4.96
C CYS A 60 9.43 -7.35 3.66
N TYR A 61 9.69 -6.64 2.57
CA TYR A 61 9.56 -7.18 1.21
C TYR A 61 10.69 -8.12 0.82
N ASP A 62 11.79 -8.14 1.56
CA ASP A 62 12.94 -9.00 1.30
C ASP A 62 13.08 -10.14 2.31
N CYS A 63 12.09 -10.35 3.19
CA CYS A 63 12.14 -11.38 4.23
C CYS A 63 12.42 -12.78 3.66
N ASN A 64 13.37 -13.49 4.27
CA ASN A 64 13.75 -14.85 3.90
C ASN A 64 12.62 -15.91 4.00
N LYS A 65 11.48 -15.57 4.62
CA LYS A 65 10.28 -16.43 4.70
C LYS A 65 9.31 -16.22 3.54
N LEU A 66 9.58 -15.27 2.65
CA LEU A 66 8.80 -15.04 1.44
C LEU A 66 9.24 -15.98 0.32
N THR A 67 8.25 -16.47 -0.41
CA THR A 67 8.39 -17.37 -1.55
C THR A 67 7.98 -16.64 -2.83
N SER A 68 8.33 -17.19 -3.99
CA SER A 68 7.90 -16.67 -5.29
C SER A 68 6.37 -16.55 -5.40
N ASP A 69 5.63 -17.48 -4.81
CA ASP A 69 4.17 -17.45 -4.78
C ASP A 69 3.63 -16.28 -3.97
N ASP A 70 4.33 -15.87 -2.92
CA ASP A 70 3.94 -14.73 -2.11
C ASP A 70 4.07 -13.43 -2.90
N TYR A 71 5.16 -13.27 -3.64
CA TYR A 71 5.39 -12.11 -4.51
C TYR A 71 4.40 -12.07 -5.68
N LEU A 72 4.16 -13.22 -6.32
CA LEU A 72 3.17 -13.32 -7.38
C LEU A 72 1.78 -12.94 -6.85
N GLY A 73 1.44 -13.39 -5.64
CA GLY A 73 0.18 -13.06 -5.02
C GLY A 73 0.06 -11.60 -4.64
N PHE A 74 1.13 -11.03 -4.09
CA PHE A 74 1.23 -9.60 -3.79
C PHE A 74 1.01 -8.75 -5.05
N LEU A 75 1.77 -9.00 -6.12
CA LEU A 75 1.66 -8.24 -7.38
C LEU A 75 0.29 -8.41 -8.04
N THR A 76 -0.29 -9.61 -7.98
CA THR A 76 -1.63 -9.86 -8.52
C THR A 76 -2.71 -9.13 -7.74
N ALA A 77 -2.59 -9.08 -6.41
CA ALA A 77 -3.49 -8.33 -5.56
C ALA A 77 -3.37 -6.82 -5.81
N LEU A 78 -2.15 -6.27 -5.93
CA LEU A 78 -1.96 -4.86 -6.30
C LEU A 78 -2.63 -4.52 -7.64
N LYS A 79 -2.39 -5.34 -8.68
CA LYS A 79 -3.01 -5.15 -9.99
C LYS A 79 -4.53 -5.20 -9.93
N THR A 80 -5.08 -6.08 -9.09
CA THR A 80 -6.53 -6.16 -8.86
C THR A 80 -7.04 -4.88 -8.20
N ASN A 81 -6.39 -4.45 -7.11
CA ASN A 81 -6.78 -3.26 -6.36
C ASN A 81 -6.67 -1.99 -7.21
N SER A 82 -5.71 -1.92 -8.15
CA SER A 82 -5.55 -0.78 -9.07
C SER A 82 -6.70 -0.61 -10.07
N GLN A 83 -7.63 -1.57 -10.17
CA GLN A 83 -8.82 -1.43 -11.00
C GLN A 83 -9.93 -0.61 -10.33
N PHE A 84 -9.88 -0.44 -9.01
CA PHE A 84 -10.90 0.21 -8.20
C PHE A 84 -10.46 1.60 -7.75
N THR A 85 -11.41 2.50 -7.50
CA THR A 85 -11.10 3.79 -6.88
C THR A 85 -10.84 3.64 -5.39
N TYR A 86 -10.17 4.61 -4.76
CA TYR A 86 -9.98 4.61 -3.31
C TYR A 86 -11.30 4.54 -2.53
N ASN A 87 -12.36 5.17 -3.03
CA ASN A 87 -13.69 5.07 -2.43
C ASN A 87 -14.26 3.65 -2.51
N GLN A 88 -14.10 2.98 -3.65
CA GLN A 88 -14.53 1.58 -3.82
C GLN A 88 -13.74 0.64 -2.91
N LEU A 89 -12.41 0.82 -2.80
CA LEU A 89 -11.56 0.05 -1.90
C LEU A 89 -11.97 0.25 -0.43
N ARG A 90 -12.40 1.46 -0.05
CA ARG A 90 -12.83 1.77 1.32
C ARG A 90 -14.19 1.18 1.67
N THR A 91 -15.13 1.19 0.72
CA THR A 91 -16.54 0.83 0.96
C THR A 91 -16.85 -0.64 0.69
N THR A 92 -16.04 -1.32 -0.13
CA THR A 92 -16.23 -2.73 -0.41
C THR A 92 -15.68 -3.57 0.75
N PRO A 93 -16.50 -4.44 1.39
CA PRO A 93 -16.13 -5.13 2.63
C PRO A 93 -14.84 -5.96 2.57
N ASN A 94 -14.47 -6.45 1.38
CA ASN A 94 -13.29 -7.28 1.23
C ASN A 94 -12.02 -6.42 1.31
N PHE A 95 -11.86 -5.36 0.52
CA PHE A 95 -10.56 -4.64 0.43
C PHE A 95 -10.06 -4.00 1.72
N ARG A 96 -10.95 -3.71 2.69
CA ARG A 96 -10.62 -3.14 4.00
C ARG A 96 -9.60 -2.01 3.92
N PHE A 97 -9.82 -1.06 3.00
CA PHE A 97 -8.96 0.10 2.90
C PHE A 97 -9.31 1.12 3.98
N HIS A 98 -8.48 1.22 5.02
CA HIS A 98 -8.72 2.13 6.14
C HIS A 98 -7.41 2.70 6.70
N PRO A 99 -7.45 3.89 7.33
CA PRO A 99 -6.30 4.40 8.06
C PRO A 99 -5.99 3.51 9.27
N ILE A 100 -4.71 3.45 9.62
CA ILE A 100 -4.19 2.87 10.86
C ILE A 100 -4.06 3.99 11.89
N ASP A 101 -4.62 3.80 13.08
CA ASP A 101 -4.53 4.77 14.18
C ASP A 101 -3.59 4.22 15.27
N PHE A 102 -2.37 4.75 15.33
CA PHE A 102 -1.36 4.30 16.29
C PHE A 102 -1.75 4.48 17.77
N GLU A 103 -2.72 5.34 18.10
CA GLU A 103 -3.17 5.56 19.48
C GLU A 103 -4.34 4.64 19.85
N LYS A 104 -5.24 4.39 18.91
CA LYS A 104 -6.46 3.61 19.16
C LYS A 104 -6.31 2.13 18.87
N ASP A 105 -5.50 1.79 17.87
CA ASP A 105 -5.35 0.42 17.41
C ASP A 105 -4.32 -0.31 18.28
N LYS A 106 -4.63 -1.57 18.61
CA LYS A 106 -3.67 -2.46 19.26
C LYS A 106 -2.71 -3.04 18.23
N LEU A 107 -1.65 -2.28 17.92
CA LEU A 107 -0.68 -2.61 16.88
C LEU A 107 0.62 -3.19 17.45
N SER A 108 1.27 -4.07 16.69
CA SER A 108 2.64 -4.53 17.00
C SER A 108 3.72 -3.54 16.55
N ILE A 109 3.42 -2.70 15.56
CA ILE A 109 4.27 -1.62 15.07
C ILE A 109 4.01 -0.31 15.82
N LYS A 110 5.02 0.56 15.89
CA LYS A 110 4.93 1.88 16.52
C LYS A 110 5.27 2.98 15.50
N ARG A 111 4.89 4.24 15.80
CA ARG A 111 5.26 5.41 14.96
C ARG A 111 6.75 5.48 14.63
N LYS A 112 7.61 5.17 15.61
CA LYS A 112 9.07 5.16 15.41
C LYS A 112 9.51 4.20 14.29
N ASP A 113 8.79 3.08 14.11
CA ASP A 113 9.11 2.10 13.08
C ASP A 113 8.68 2.65 11.71
N PHE A 114 7.58 3.40 11.67
CA PHE A 114 7.15 4.08 10.46
C PHE A 114 8.13 5.20 10.06
N LYS A 115 8.59 6.02 11.01
CA LYS A 115 9.61 7.06 10.77
C LYS A 115 10.88 6.48 10.13
N LYS A 116 11.35 5.34 10.63
CA LYS A 116 12.52 4.63 10.09
C LYS A 116 12.34 4.15 8.66
N ALA A 117 11.12 3.89 8.22
CA ALA A 117 10.83 3.52 6.84
C ALA A 117 10.79 4.72 5.90
N LEU A 118 10.58 5.94 6.41
CA LEU A 118 10.47 7.16 5.60
C LEU A 118 11.80 7.91 5.45
N THR A 119 12.70 7.81 6.42
CA THR A 119 13.95 8.59 6.44
C THR A 119 15.07 7.89 7.20
N TYR A 120 16.32 8.17 6.81
CA TYR A 120 17.53 7.76 7.54
C TYR A 120 17.74 8.53 8.84
N LYS A 121 16.97 9.61 9.06
CA LYS A 121 17.04 10.45 10.25
C LYS A 121 15.67 10.52 10.96
N PRO A 122 15.19 9.40 11.52
CA PRO A 122 13.84 9.31 12.08
C PRO A 122 13.60 10.27 13.26
N ASP A 123 14.65 10.63 13.99
CA ASP A 123 14.54 11.50 15.17
C ASP A 123 14.34 12.99 14.80
N GLU A 124 14.67 13.37 13.55
CA GLU A 124 14.45 14.73 13.03
C GLU A 124 13.00 14.93 12.50
N LEU A 125 12.20 13.86 12.40
CA LEU A 125 10.84 13.89 11.88
C LEU A 125 9.83 14.00 13.03
N ALA A 126 9.04 15.06 13.07
CA ALA A 126 7.98 15.21 14.06
C ALA A 126 6.83 14.22 13.81
N ASP A 127 6.05 13.89 14.85
CA ASP A 127 4.92 12.95 14.71
C ASP A 127 3.82 13.55 13.80
N GLU A 128 3.65 14.87 13.84
CA GLU A 128 2.64 15.63 13.08
C GLU A 128 2.96 15.73 11.58
N GLU A 129 4.22 15.45 11.24
CA GLU A 129 4.74 15.44 9.87
C GLU A 129 4.59 14.06 9.21
N LEU A 130 4.23 13.03 10.00
CA LEU A 130 3.96 11.70 9.46
C LEU A 130 2.70 11.72 8.58
N PRO A 131 2.76 11.13 7.38
CA PRO A 131 1.56 10.95 6.59
C PRO A 131 0.65 9.91 7.27
N THR A 132 -0.64 9.95 6.99
CA THR A 132 -1.54 8.91 7.48
C THR A 132 -1.15 7.56 6.90
N LEU A 133 -0.88 6.59 7.77
CA LEU A 133 -0.67 5.21 7.38
C LEU A 133 -2.03 4.55 7.09
N TYR A 134 -2.09 3.79 6.02
CA TYR A 134 -3.26 3.04 5.58
C TYR A 134 -2.90 1.57 5.41
N GLN A 135 -3.90 0.73 5.59
CA GLN A 135 -3.88 -0.69 5.25
C GLN A 135 -4.85 -0.97 4.12
N PHE A 136 -4.51 -1.92 3.26
CA PHE A 136 -5.51 -2.64 2.46
C PHE A 136 -5.23 -4.14 2.45
N ASP A 137 -6.30 -4.93 2.41
CA ASP A 137 -6.21 -6.37 2.26
C ASP A 137 -5.80 -6.71 0.81
N LEU A 138 -4.82 -7.59 0.69
CA LEU A 138 -4.32 -8.16 -0.56
C LEU A 138 -5.07 -9.48 -0.81
N HIS A 139 -6.26 -9.38 -1.40
CA HIS A 139 -7.07 -10.56 -1.70
C HIS A 139 -6.55 -11.29 -2.94
N TYR A 140 -5.57 -12.16 -2.73
CA TYR A 140 -5.19 -13.14 -3.73
C TYR A 140 -4.67 -14.40 -3.04
N LYS A 141 -5.38 -15.53 -3.13
CA LYS A 141 -5.07 -16.89 -2.60
C LYS A 141 -4.64 -17.02 -1.12
N GLN A 142 -4.10 -15.97 -0.52
CA GLN A 142 -3.58 -15.80 0.83
C GLN A 142 -4.21 -14.55 1.43
N LYS A 143 -4.47 -14.59 2.74
CA LYS A 143 -4.86 -13.42 3.52
C LYS A 143 -3.58 -12.70 3.89
N SER A 144 -3.29 -11.60 3.20
CA SER A 144 -2.14 -10.75 3.48
C SER A 144 -2.55 -9.29 3.34
N ARG A 145 -1.74 -8.37 3.84
CA ARG A 145 -2.01 -6.92 3.78
C ARG A 145 -0.81 -6.16 3.29
N ALA A 146 -1.07 -5.05 2.62
CA ALA A 146 -0.06 -4.03 2.37
C ALA A 146 -0.37 -2.83 3.28
N CYS A 147 0.68 -2.28 3.88
CA CYS A 147 0.61 -1.01 4.59
C CYS A 147 1.46 0.03 3.88
N GLY A 148 1.01 1.26 3.91
CA GLY A 148 1.67 2.36 3.24
C GLY A 148 0.88 3.65 3.39
N PHE A 149 1.25 4.68 2.65
CA PHE A 149 0.64 6.01 2.81
C PHE A 149 0.29 6.64 1.47
N LEU A 150 -0.63 7.60 1.53
CA LEU A 150 -1.12 8.33 0.36
C LEU A 150 -0.42 9.67 0.21
N TYR A 151 0.03 9.95 -1.02
CA TYR A 151 0.49 11.27 -1.40
C TYR A 151 0.13 11.56 -2.86
N LYS A 152 -0.65 12.63 -3.09
CA LYS A 152 -1.15 13.04 -4.41
C LYS A 152 -1.80 11.89 -5.23
N GLY A 153 -2.53 10.99 -4.54
CA GLY A 153 -3.20 9.84 -5.18
C GLY A 153 -2.30 8.62 -5.44
N ILE A 154 -0.98 8.72 -5.21
CA ILE A 154 -0.06 7.58 -5.21
C ILE A 154 -0.08 6.93 -3.82
N PHE A 155 -0.16 5.59 -3.80
CA PHE A 155 0.03 4.79 -2.61
C PHE A 155 1.49 4.31 -2.54
N TYR A 156 2.25 4.84 -1.59
CA TYR A 156 3.61 4.42 -1.32
C TYR A 156 3.60 3.23 -0.37
N LEU A 157 4.03 2.07 -0.86
CA LEU A 157 4.14 0.84 -0.10
C LEU A 157 5.27 0.93 0.92
N VAL A 158 5.02 0.41 2.11
CA VAL A 158 5.97 0.43 3.23
C VAL A 158 6.21 -0.97 3.77
N TRP A 159 5.14 -1.65 4.21
CA TRP A 159 5.23 -2.99 4.79
C TRP A 159 4.35 -3.99 4.07
N PHE A 160 4.85 -5.22 3.99
CA PHE A 160 4.10 -6.38 3.56
C PHE A 160 3.75 -7.25 4.78
N ASP A 161 2.51 -7.16 5.23
CA ASP A 161 2.02 -7.91 6.38
C ASP A 161 1.39 -9.23 5.91
N LYS A 162 2.25 -10.17 5.54
CA LYS A 162 1.84 -11.50 5.06
C LYS A 162 1.08 -12.29 6.13
N ASN A 163 1.54 -12.22 7.38
CA ASN A 163 1.06 -13.08 8.46
C ASN A 163 0.13 -12.37 9.45
N HIS A 164 -0.39 -11.19 9.10
CA HIS A 164 -1.28 -10.38 9.93
C HIS A 164 -0.67 -10.03 11.30
N ILE A 165 0.62 -9.70 11.30
CA ILE A 165 1.42 -9.37 12.47
C ILE A 165 1.08 -7.97 12.98
N ILE A 166 0.72 -7.03 12.09
CA ILE A 166 0.45 -5.63 12.48
C ILE A 166 -0.78 -5.55 13.38
N TYR A 167 -1.84 -6.25 12.99
CA TYR A 167 -3.03 -6.49 13.83
C TYR A 167 -3.04 -7.96 14.25
N PRO A 168 -2.30 -8.33 15.31
CA PRO A 168 -2.38 -9.67 15.82
C PRO A 168 -3.80 -9.86 16.34
N GLY A 169 -4.58 -10.73 15.67
CA GLY A 169 -5.89 -11.11 16.17
C GLY A 169 -5.77 -11.50 17.63
N SER A 170 -6.73 -11.07 18.47
CA SER A 170 -6.81 -11.55 19.85
C SER A 170 -6.81 -13.07 19.81
N LYS A 171 -5.68 -13.67 20.22
CA LYS A 171 -5.58 -15.09 20.51
C LYS A 171 -6.49 -15.43 21.68
#